data_AF-A0A367Z977-F1
#
_entry.id   AF-A0A367Z977-F1
#
_cell.length_a   1.000
_cell.length_b   1.000
_cell.length_c   1.000
_cell.angle_alpha   90.00
_cell.angle_beta   90.00
_cell.angle_gamma   90.00
#
_symmetry.space_group_name_H-M   'P 1'
#
loop_
_entity.id
_entity.type
_entity.pdbx_description
1 polymer ?
#
loop_
_entity_poly.entity_id
_entity_poly.type
_entity_poly.pdbx_seq_one_letter_code
_entity_poly.pdbx_strand_id
1 'polypeptide(L)'
;MNQSDTRLKQSAILKVGLGAMLAAVLANLLARFILGLLFPLSPDFQPFSYGAIVFFTVGFTLIGVIVLWVVFRLFANPLKVYNILAVVAFFFSLIPNFLGAANPSAMPMGGNSRDYLILILFHIVAAAAFLGVLNALSRPRGGQ
;
A
#
# COMPACT_ATOMS: atom_id res chain seq x y z
N MET A 1 -30.29 -7.30 -22.84
CA MET A 1 -29.14 -6.63 -22.18
C MET A 1 -28.08 -7.70 -21.94
N ASN A 2 -26.99 -7.67 -22.69
CA ASN A 2 -26.01 -8.77 -22.72
C ASN A 2 -25.12 -8.71 -21.45
N GLN A 3 -25.04 -9.78 -20.68
CA GLN A 3 -24.25 -9.84 -19.42
C GLN A 3 -22.72 -9.77 -19.64
N SER A 4 -22.27 -9.56 -20.87
CA SER A 4 -20.87 -9.53 -21.27
C SER A 4 -20.12 -8.24 -20.89
N ASP A 5 -20.83 -7.17 -20.52
CA ASP A 5 -20.24 -5.84 -20.31
C ASP A 5 -19.80 -5.53 -18.87
N THR A 6 -19.93 -6.47 -17.92
CA THR A 6 -19.72 -6.17 -16.47
C THR A 6 -18.66 -7.01 -15.77
N ARG A 7 -17.75 -7.67 -16.51
CA ARG A 7 -16.57 -8.32 -15.91
C ARG A 7 -15.29 -7.76 -16.53
N LEU A 8 -14.55 -6.98 -15.74
CA LEU A 8 -13.13 -6.73 -16.02
C LEU A 8 -12.47 -8.10 -16.28
N LYS A 9 -11.91 -8.31 -17.47
CA LYS A 9 -11.16 -9.54 -17.77
C LYS A 9 -10.08 -9.73 -16.70
N GLN A 10 -9.83 -10.96 -16.24
CA GLN A 10 -8.87 -11.24 -15.15
C GLN A 10 -7.48 -10.61 -15.39
N SER A 11 -7.05 -10.55 -16.66
CA SER A 11 -5.82 -9.88 -17.08
C SER A 11 -5.83 -8.36 -16.87
N ALA A 12 -6.99 -7.72 -16.90
CA ALA A 12 -7.13 -6.30 -16.59
C ALA A 12 -6.96 -6.03 -15.09
N ILE A 13 -7.51 -6.88 -14.22
CA ILE A 13 -7.42 -6.71 -12.76
C ILE A 13 -5.96 -6.85 -12.28
N LEU A 14 -5.21 -7.81 -12.81
CA LEU A 14 -3.79 -7.96 -12.49
C LEU A 14 -2.98 -6.75 -12.97
N LYS A 15 -3.23 -6.24 -14.18
CA LYS A 15 -2.57 -5.03 -14.68
C LYS A 15 -2.86 -3.81 -13.80
N VAL A 16 -4.11 -3.65 -13.36
CA VAL A 16 -4.50 -2.57 -12.44
C VAL A 16 -3.79 -2.72 -11.10
N GLY A 17 -3.78 -3.93 -10.52
CA GLY A 17 -3.11 -4.20 -9.26
C GLY A 17 -1.60 -3.94 -9.33
N LEU A 18 -0.93 -4.38 -10.40
CA LEU A 18 0.50 -4.13 -10.61
C LEU A 18 0.78 -2.64 -10.84
N GLY A 19 -0.09 -1.92 -11.55
CA GLY A 19 0.00 -0.47 -11.71
C GLY A 19 -0.13 0.28 -10.37
N ALA A 20 -1.06 -0.15 -9.52
CA ALA A 20 -1.23 0.38 -8.17
C ALA A 20 -0.01 0.09 -7.26
N MET A 21 0.56 -1.11 -7.36
CA MET A 21 1.81 -1.47 -6.68
C MET A 21 2.97 -0.57 -7.10
N LEU A 22 3.16 -0.38 -8.40
CA LEU A 22 4.21 0.52 -8.91
C LEU A 22 4.01 1.95 -8.40
N ALA A 23 2.78 2.45 -8.42
CA ALA A 23 2.46 3.78 -7.89
C ALA A 23 2.81 3.90 -6.40
N ALA A 24 2.52 2.89 -5.59
CA ALA A 24 2.87 2.89 -4.17
C ALA A 24 4.38 2.91 -3.92
N VAL A 25 5.15 2.13 -4.70
CA VAL A 25 6.62 2.12 -4.61
C VAL A 25 7.17 3.51 -4.95
N LEU A 26 6.76 4.08 -6.09
CA LEU A 26 7.23 5.41 -6.51
C LEU A 26 6.83 6.50 -5.52
N ALA A 27 5.61 6.45 -5.00
CA ALA A 27 5.13 7.41 -3.99
C ALA A 27 5.93 7.32 -2.69
N ASN A 28 6.26 6.12 -2.21
CA ASN A 28 7.07 5.94 -1.01
C ASN A 28 8.52 6.39 -1.21
N LEU A 29 9.11 6.13 -2.36
CA LEU A 29 10.45 6.63 -2.68
C LEU A 29 10.48 8.16 -2.73
N LEU A 30 9.46 8.77 -3.33
CA LEU A 30 9.31 10.22 -3.33
C LEU A 30 9.09 10.77 -1.90
N ALA A 31 8.26 10.12 -1.10
CA ALA A 31 8.05 10.50 0.30
C ALA A 31 9.35 10.41 1.10
N ARG A 32 10.17 9.36 0.90
CA ARG A 32 11.49 9.24 1.52
C ARG A 32 12.42 10.37 1.14
N PHE A 33 12.42 10.76 -0.13
CA PHE A 33 13.22 11.87 -0.61
C PHE A 33 12.78 13.17 0.07
N ILE A 34 11.49 13.51 0.00
CA ILE A 34 10.94 14.74 0.58
C ILE A 34 11.15 14.79 2.10
N LEU A 35 10.84 13.72 2.82
CA LEU A 35 11.03 13.67 4.27
C LEU A 35 12.51 13.80 4.67
N GLY A 36 13.44 13.30 3.86
CA GLY A 36 14.87 13.48 4.06
C GLY A 36 15.37 14.90 3.83
N LEU A 37 14.64 15.72 3.06
CA LEU A 37 14.92 17.15 2.92
C LEU A 37 14.38 17.97 4.11
N LEU A 38 13.30 17.49 4.75
CA LEU A 38 12.60 18.20 5.82
C LEU A 38 13.08 17.79 7.22
N PHE A 39 13.55 16.56 7.38
CA PHE A 39 13.90 15.96 8.66
C PHE A 39 15.22 15.18 8.57
N PRO A 40 16.06 15.20 9.62
CA PRO A 40 17.19 14.29 9.73
C PRO A 40 16.67 12.89 10.02
N LEU A 41 16.54 12.08 8.97
CA LEU A 41 16.13 10.68 9.10
C LEU A 41 17.28 9.83 9.64
N SER A 42 17.01 9.03 10.66
CA SER A 42 17.99 8.16 11.31
C SER A 42 18.63 7.19 10.29
N PRO A 43 19.96 7.23 10.08
CA PRO A 43 20.63 6.38 9.08
C PRO A 43 20.71 4.91 9.49
N ASP A 44 20.61 4.62 10.79
CA ASP A 44 20.59 3.29 11.39
C ASP A 44 19.19 2.66 11.42
N PHE A 45 18.14 3.43 11.16
CA PHE A 45 16.78 2.91 11.05
C PHE A 45 16.54 2.29 9.67
N GLN A 46 16.67 0.96 9.60
CA GLN A 46 16.58 0.19 8.36
C GLN A 46 15.36 0.50 7.47
N PRO A 47 14.15 0.75 8.00
CA PRO A 47 12.96 1.07 7.20
C PRO A 47 13.04 2.35 6.38
N PHE A 48 13.97 3.26 6.71
CA PHE A 48 14.22 4.45 5.87
C PHE A 48 15.19 4.19 4.72
N SER A 49 15.80 3.00 4.64
CA SER A 49 16.62 2.66 3.49
C SER A 49 15.75 2.46 2.24
N TYR A 50 16.25 2.90 1.08
CA TYR A 50 15.55 2.72 -0.19
C TYR A 50 15.28 1.23 -0.49
N GLY A 51 16.23 0.35 -0.15
CA GLY A 51 16.07 -1.10 -0.31
C GLY A 51 14.92 -1.66 0.51
N ALA A 52 14.84 -1.32 1.81
CA ALA A 52 13.74 -1.76 2.66
C ALA A 52 12.39 -1.21 2.18
N ILE A 53 12.34 0.06 1.78
CA ILE A 53 11.11 0.69 1.25
C ILE A 53 10.59 -0.09 0.05
N VAL A 54 11.45 -0.39 -0.94
CA VAL A 54 11.05 -1.16 -2.12
C VAL A 54 10.60 -2.56 -1.72
N PHE A 55 11.42 -3.26 -0.93
CA PHE A 55 11.16 -4.65 -0.53
C PHE A 55 9.82 -4.81 0.19
N PHE A 56 9.57 -4.03 1.25
CA PHE A 56 8.33 -4.11 2.01
C PHE A 56 7.13 -3.62 1.20
N THR A 57 7.27 -2.51 0.46
CA THR A 57 6.15 -2.00 -0.34
C THR A 57 5.74 -3.02 -1.39
N VAL A 58 6.68 -3.60 -2.14
CA VAL A 58 6.38 -4.66 -3.13
C VAL A 58 5.79 -5.88 -2.44
N GLY A 59 6.38 -6.38 -1.36
CA GLY A 59 5.91 -7.58 -0.66
C GLY A 59 4.45 -7.45 -0.20
N PHE A 60 4.12 -6.39 0.53
CA PHE A 60 2.77 -6.20 1.06
C PHE A 60 1.74 -5.82 -0.01
N THR A 61 2.11 -5.00 -0.99
CA THR A 61 1.19 -4.66 -2.08
C THR A 61 0.96 -5.83 -3.02
N LEU A 62 1.95 -6.71 -3.24
CA LEU A 62 1.76 -7.95 -3.99
C LEU A 62 0.76 -8.87 -3.30
N ILE A 63 0.84 -9.03 -1.96
CA ILE A 63 -0.20 -9.72 -1.18
C ILE A 63 -1.55 -9.04 -1.41
N GLY A 64 -1.60 -7.70 -1.38
CA GLY A 64 -2.80 -6.93 -1.70
C GLY A 64 -3.36 -7.21 -3.11
N VAL A 65 -2.52 -7.38 -4.13
CA VAL A 65 -2.93 -7.75 -5.49
C VAL A 65 -3.47 -9.19 -5.54
N ILE A 66 -2.86 -10.12 -4.80
CA ILE A 66 -3.37 -11.49 -4.68
C ILE A 66 -4.76 -11.49 -4.02
N VAL A 67 -4.95 -10.73 -2.94
CA VAL A 67 -6.25 -10.58 -2.28
C VAL A 67 -7.27 -9.98 -3.25
N LEU A 68 -6.91 -8.97 -4.02
CA LEU A 68 -7.78 -8.38 -5.04
C LEU A 68 -8.26 -9.45 -6.03
N TRP A 69 -7.32 -10.25 -6.55
CA TRP A 69 -7.61 -11.32 -7.49
C TRP A 69 -8.54 -12.39 -6.89
N VAL A 70 -8.34 -12.79 -5.64
CA VAL A 70 -9.22 -13.72 -4.92
C VAL A 70 -10.62 -13.11 -4.75
N VAL A 71 -10.71 -11.88 -4.27
CA VAL A 71 -12.00 -11.21 -4.00
C VAL A 71 -12.83 -11.07 -5.29
N PHE A 72 -12.19 -10.75 -6.42
CA PHE A 72 -12.84 -10.70 -7.73
C PHE A 72 -13.39 -12.04 -8.23
N ARG A 73 -12.96 -13.18 -7.66
CA ARG A 73 -13.51 -14.49 -7.98
C ARG A 73 -14.66 -14.92 -7.08
N LEU A 74 -14.64 -14.49 -5.82
CA LEU A 74 -15.51 -15.03 -4.80
C LEU A 74 -16.73 -14.17 -4.50
N PHE A 75 -16.68 -12.86 -4.78
CA PHE A 75 -17.70 -11.92 -4.32
C PHE A 75 -18.44 -11.23 -5.47
N ALA A 76 -19.75 -11.03 -5.30
CA ALA A 76 -20.61 -10.33 -6.26
C ALA A 76 -20.28 -8.83 -6.38
N ASN A 77 -19.78 -8.20 -5.30
CA ASN A 77 -19.32 -6.81 -5.28
C ASN A 77 -17.86 -6.72 -4.82
N PRO A 78 -16.91 -7.12 -5.67
CA PRO A 78 -15.53 -7.38 -5.25
C PRO A 78 -14.77 -6.12 -4.88
N LEU A 79 -14.97 -4.98 -5.56
CA LEU A 79 -14.28 -3.73 -5.22
C LEU A 79 -14.69 -3.20 -3.84
N LYS A 80 -15.98 -3.29 -3.49
CA LYS A 80 -16.45 -2.87 -2.15
C LYS A 80 -15.81 -3.73 -1.06
N VAL A 81 -15.83 -5.05 -1.24
CA VAL A 81 -15.21 -6.01 -0.30
C VAL A 81 -13.72 -5.75 -0.18
N TYR A 82 -13.02 -5.58 -1.30
CA TYR A 82 -11.59 -5.31 -1.33
C TYR A 82 -11.23 -4.03 -0.57
N ASN A 83 -11.95 -2.94 -0.82
CA ASN A 83 -11.68 -1.66 -0.15
C ASN A 83 -11.89 -1.76 1.37
N ILE A 84 -12.88 -2.51 1.85
CA ILE A 84 -13.05 -2.77 3.28
C ILE A 84 -11.84 -3.53 3.84
N LEU A 85 -11.43 -4.62 3.19
CA LEU A 85 -10.26 -5.40 3.60
C LEU A 85 -8.98 -4.55 3.59
N ALA A 86 -8.81 -3.70 2.59
CA ALA A 86 -7.63 -2.85 2.48
C ALA A 86 -7.58 -1.76 3.56
N VAL A 87 -8.72 -1.16 3.93
CA VAL A 87 -8.80 -0.21 5.05
C VAL A 87 -8.47 -0.92 6.37
N VAL A 88 -9.03 -2.11 6.58
CA VAL A 88 -8.72 -2.92 7.77
C VAL A 88 -7.22 -3.28 7.81
N ALA A 89 -6.66 -3.74 6.70
CA ALA A 89 -5.24 -4.05 6.58
C ALA A 89 -4.35 -2.83 6.81
N PHE A 90 -4.75 -1.64 6.35
CA PHE A 90 -4.06 -0.39 6.63
C PHE A 90 -3.96 -0.16 8.15
N PHE A 91 -5.07 -0.24 8.89
CA PHE A 91 -5.04 -0.07 10.35
C PHE A 91 -4.19 -1.13 11.05
N PHE A 92 -4.28 -2.40 10.64
CA PHE A 92 -3.41 -3.46 11.16
C PHE A 92 -1.93 -3.18 10.88
N SER A 93 -1.60 -2.62 9.72
CA SER A 93 -0.23 -2.27 9.37
C SER A 93 0.36 -1.15 10.25
N LEU A 94 -0.48 -0.38 10.97
CA LEU A 94 -0.01 0.65 11.89
C LEU A 94 0.41 0.08 13.26
N ILE A 95 -0.07 -1.11 13.63
CA ILE A 95 0.20 -1.71 14.95
C ILE A 95 1.70 -1.86 15.21
N PRO A 96 2.52 -2.43 14.30
CA PRO A 96 3.96 -2.54 14.52
C PRO A 96 4.64 -1.18 14.73
N ASN A 97 4.14 -0.14 14.06
CA ASN A 97 4.67 1.22 14.21
C ASN A 97 4.37 1.81 15.58
N PHE A 98 3.13 1.64 16.09
CA PHE A 98 2.80 2.09 17.44
C PHE A 98 3.55 1.30 18.52
N LEU A 99 3.70 -0.01 18.34
CA LEU A 99 4.50 -0.85 19.25
C LEU A 99 5.97 -0.43 19.22
N GLY A 100 6.52 -0.14 18.04
CA GLY A 100 7.91 0.29 17.89
C GLY A 100 8.14 1.70 18.45
N ALA A 101 7.16 2.59 18.31
CA ALA A 101 7.19 3.90 18.94
C ALA A 101 7.17 3.79 20.48
N ALA A 102 6.38 2.87 21.03
CA ALA A 102 6.26 2.66 22.47
C ALA A 102 7.49 1.96 23.09
N ASN A 103 8.13 1.04 22.35
CA ASN A 103 9.31 0.32 22.82
C ASN A 103 10.33 0.05 21.68
N PRO A 104 11.11 1.07 21.28
CA PRO A 104 12.04 0.95 20.13
C PRO A 104 13.14 -0.08 20.34
N SER A 105 13.61 -0.28 21.58
CA SER A 105 14.70 -1.21 21.90
C SER A 105 14.31 -2.68 21.74
N ALA A 106 13.00 -2.99 21.74
CA ALA A 106 12.50 -4.33 21.47
C ALA A 106 12.37 -4.65 19.96
N MET A 107 12.57 -3.65 19.08
CA MET A 107 12.39 -3.84 17.65
C MET A 107 13.70 -4.23 16.95
N PRO A 108 13.67 -5.20 16.03
CA PRO A 108 14.88 -5.68 15.37
C PRO A 108 15.44 -4.72 14.32
N MET A 109 14.72 -3.64 13.99
CA MET A 109 15.04 -2.74 12.88
C MET A 109 15.74 -1.44 13.31
N GLY A 110 16.11 -1.33 14.59
CA GLY A 110 16.75 -0.15 15.16
C GLY A 110 15.81 1.06 15.25
N GLY A 111 16.41 2.25 15.26
CA GLY A 111 15.70 3.53 15.32
C GLY A 111 15.17 3.90 16.71
N ASN A 112 14.57 5.08 16.79
CA ASN A 112 13.95 5.61 18.00
C ASN A 112 12.43 5.77 17.83
N SER A 113 11.73 6.19 18.89
CA SER A 113 10.27 6.33 18.86
C SER A 113 9.75 7.25 17.75
N ARG A 114 10.46 8.34 17.46
CA ARG A 114 10.08 9.29 16.40
C ARG A 114 10.18 8.65 15.02
N ASP A 115 11.15 7.78 14.80
CA ASP A 115 11.33 7.11 13.51
C ASP A 115 10.14 6.22 13.16
N TYR A 116 9.64 5.45 14.13
CA TYR A 116 8.42 4.64 13.96
C TYR A 116 7.17 5.50 13.72
N LEU A 117 7.07 6.67 14.36
CA LEU A 117 5.96 7.59 14.10
C LEU A 117 6.04 8.20 12.70
N ILE A 118 7.24 8.54 12.21
CA ILE A 118 7.45 8.98 10.83
C ILE A 118 7.13 7.85 9.85
N LEU A 119 7.45 6.59 10.20
CA LEU A 119 7.18 5.43 9.36
C LEU A 119 5.68 5.28 9.05
N ILE A 120 4.78 5.71 9.95
CA ILE A 120 3.33 5.76 9.70
C ILE A 120 3.00 6.59 8.44
N LEU A 121 3.75 7.65 8.14
CA LEU A 121 3.54 8.45 6.93
C LEU A 121 3.76 7.63 5.66
N PHE A 122 4.71 6.70 5.66
CA PHE A 122 4.92 5.78 4.53
C PHE A 122 3.77 4.79 4.37
N HIS A 123 3.15 4.35 5.46
CA HIS A 123 1.94 3.52 5.38
C HIS A 123 0.77 4.31 4.78
N ILE A 124 0.59 5.57 5.18
CA ILE A 124 -0.44 6.45 4.63
C ILE A 124 -0.21 6.69 3.13
N VAL A 125 1.02 7.04 2.75
CA VAL A 125 1.40 7.29 1.35
C VAL A 125 1.19 6.03 0.50
N ALA A 126 1.66 4.87 0.97
CA ALA A 126 1.46 3.60 0.28
C ALA A 126 -0.03 3.29 0.08
N ALA A 127 -0.83 3.38 1.15
CA ALA A 127 -2.26 3.07 1.09
C ALA A 127 -3.00 4.04 0.15
N ALA A 128 -2.73 5.34 0.27
CA ALA A 128 -3.34 6.37 -0.56
C ALA A 128 -2.98 6.20 -2.04
N ALA A 129 -1.71 6.00 -2.37
CA ALA A 129 -1.25 5.81 -3.74
C ALA A 129 -1.80 4.50 -4.34
N PHE A 130 -1.68 3.40 -3.60
CA PHE A 130 -2.15 2.09 -4.05
C PHE A 130 -3.67 2.09 -4.27
N LEU A 131 -4.46 2.47 -3.27
CA LEU A 131 -5.92 2.46 -3.37
C LEU A 131 -6.44 3.56 -4.30
N GLY A 132 -5.79 4.71 -4.36
CA GLY A 132 -6.13 5.79 -5.27
C GLY A 132 -6.02 5.34 -6.73
N VAL A 133 -4.87 4.78 -7.11
CA VAL A 133 -4.65 4.27 -8.49
C VAL A 133 -5.54 3.08 -8.79
N LEU A 134 -5.64 2.11 -7.87
CA LEU A 134 -6.49 0.94 -8.06
C LEU A 134 -7.95 1.35 -8.31
N ASN A 135 -8.49 2.24 -7.48
CA ASN A 135 -9.88 2.68 -7.62
C ASN A 135 -10.09 3.56 -8.86
N ALA A 136 -9.13 4.41 -9.22
CA ALA A 136 -9.21 5.22 -10.44
C ALA A 136 -9.23 4.35 -11.70
N LEU A 137 -8.38 3.33 -11.78
CA LEU A 137 -8.29 2.43 -12.94
C LEU A 137 -9.39 1.37 -12.98
N SER A 138 -10.03 1.07 -11.84
CA SER A 138 -11.12 0.09 -11.76
C SER A 138 -12.50 0.67 -12.03
N ARG A 139 -12.64 2.00 -12.12
CA ARG A 139 -13.91 2.65 -12.46
C ARG A 139 -14.25 2.40 -13.94
N PRO A 140 -15.51 2.08 -14.28
CA PRO A 140 -15.95 2.10 -15.66
C PRO A 140 -15.66 3.49 -16.23
N ARG A 141 -14.95 3.57 -17.36
CA ARG A 141 -14.89 4.82 -18.12
C ARG A 141 -16.32 5.13 -18.52
N GLY A 142 -16.89 6.21 -17.99
CA GLY A 142 -18.22 6.65 -18.38
C GLY A 142 -18.27 6.77 -19.89
N GLY A 143 -19.21 6.05 -20.51
CA GLY A 143 -19.50 6.22 -21.92
C GLY A 143 -19.91 7.67 -22.15
N GLN A 144 -19.10 8.36 -22.95
CA GLN A 144 -19.65 9.27 -23.94
C GLN A 144 -19.92 8.44 -25.19
#